data_AF-A0A519KY92-F1
#
_entry.id   AF-A0A519KY92-F1
#
_cell.length_a   1.000
_cell.length_b   1.000
_cell.length_c   1.000
_cell.angle_alpha   90.00
_cell.angle_beta   90.00
_cell.angle_gamma   90.00
#
_symmetry.space_group_name_H-M   'P 1'
#
loop_
_entity.id
_entity.type
_entity.pdbx_description
1 polymer ?
#
loop_
_entity_poly.entity_id
_entity_poly.type
_entity_poly.pdbx_seq_one_letter_code
_entity_poly.pdbx_strand_id
1 'polypeptide(L)'
;MKLGLLLGAAVAPLAFAIAAPAMAQDAQPVPTTALDEVIVTGEPVMRNRTEDVVPTLSYDLEYFQRFEPLTVGDALKRVPSVTFLSDILESDGVRLRGLDPGYTQILINGEQVPGAGVDRSFFVDRIPAELIERVEVVRSSSANRSGDAVSGAINIVLRDAVSLDGGYLRAGAILFPDDEIGGTFGAVWGGQVGPGRLLVGASLQDRRNPKNKYSQRFDQPNGTLDNTEVQTDVRSGRDYSF
;
A
#
# COMPACT_ATOMS: atom_id res chain seq x y z
N MET A 1 47.77 31.86 17.06
CA MET A 1 48.82 31.70 16.02
C MET A 1 49.53 30.38 16.30
N LYS A 2 49.83 29.46 15.40
CA LYS A 2 49.62 29.14 13.97
C LYS A 2 49.88 27.60 13.96
N LEU A 3 49.03 26.73 13.44
CA LEU A 3 48.70 26.45 12.03
C LEU A 3 49.80 25.72 11.25
N GLY A 4 49.43 24.59 10.62
CA GLY A 4 50.12 24.00 9.44
C GLY A 4 50.39 22.50 9.58
N LEU A 5 49.45 21.62 9.23
CA LEU A 5 49.29 20.94 7.92
C LEU A 5 50.35 19.83 7.66
N LEU A 6 49.93 18.56 7.78
CA LEU A 6 50.69 17.36 7.43
C LEU A 6 50.09 16.71 6.18
N LEU A 7 50.89 16.54 5.13
CA LEU A 7 50.59 15.71 3.96
C LEU A 7 51.58 14.53 3.98
N GLY A 8 51.09 13.32 4.26
CA GLY A 8 51.91 12.11 4.35
C GLY A 8 51.91 11.35 3.02
N ALA A 9 53.06 11.32 2.33
CA ALA A 9 53.33 10.42 1.22
C ALA A 9 54.03 9.17 1.76
N ALA A 10 53.39 8.01 1.65
CA ALA A 10 53.96 6.72 2.05
C ALA A 10 54.59 6.02 0.84
N VAL A 11 55.92 5.88 0.87
CA VAL A 11 56.70 5.03 -0.03
C VAL A 11 56.72 3.61 0.56
N ALA A 12 56.21 2.63 -0.18
CA ALA A 12 56.23 1.22 0.20
C ALA A 12 57.50 0.52 -0.34
N PRO A 13 58.22 -0.28 0.46
CA PRO A 13 59.32 -1.10 -0.04
C PRO A 13 58.79 -2.43 -0.59
N LEU A 14 59.23 -2.81 -1.79
CA LEU A 14 59.10 -4.16 -2.34
C LEU A 14 60.00 -5.13 -1.55
N ALA A 15 59.43 -6.14 -0.91
CA ALA A 15 60.14 -7.27 -0.34
C ALA A 15 59.88 -8.53 -1.18
N PHE A 16 60.96 -9.13 -1.70
CA PHE A 16 60.96 -10.39 -2.42
C PHE A 16 60.69 -11.54 -1.44
N ALA A 17 59.58 -12.26 -1.61
CA ALA A 17 59.23 -13.41 -0.77
C ALA A 17 59.87 -14.70 -1.33
N ILE A 18 60.64 -15.38 -0.49
CA ILE A 18 61.19 -16.72 -0.74
C ILE A 18 60.07 -17.72 -0.43
N ALA A 19 59.64 -18.52 -1.41
CA ALA A 19 58.62 -19.54 -1.23
C ALA A 19 59.16 -20.72 -0.41
N ALA A 20 58.67 -20.90 0.81
CA ALA A 20 58.86 -22.12 1.60
C ALA A 20 57.84 -23.19 1.17
N PRO A 21 58.18 -24.49 1.18
CA PRO A 21 57.23 -25.54 0.82
C PRO A 21 56.14 -25.64 1.89
N ALA A 22 54.88 -25.69 1.46
CA ALA A 22 53.75 -25.91 2.34
C ALA A 22 53.80 -27.34 2.88
N MET A 23 54.02 -27.49 4.18
CA MET A 23 53.73 -28.74 4.88
C MET A 23 52.21 -28.86 4.99
N ALA A 24 51.65 -29.99 4.56
CA ALA A 24 50.23 -30.28 4.68
C ALA A 24 49.81 -30.20 6.15
N GLN A 25 48.89 -29.29 6.45
CA GLN A 25 48.31 -29.17 7.78
C GLN A 25 47.23 -30.23 7.90
N ASP A 26 47.49 -31.27 8.70
CA ASP A 26 46.47 -32.24 9.09
C ASP A 26 45.29 -31.48 9.71
N ALA A 27 44.15 -31.55 9.04
CA ALA A 27 42.92 -30.91 9.50
C ALA A 27 42.52 -31.54 10.83
N GLN A 28 42.52 -30.73 11.91
CA GLN A 28 41.93 -31.15 13.16
C GLN A 28 40.43 -31.44 12.94
N PRO A 29 39.89 -32.56 13.47
CA PRO A 29 38.48 -32.85 13.34
C PRO A 29 37.70 -31.83 14.16
N VAL A 30 36.89 -31.02 13.48
CA VAL A 30 35.91 -30.14 14.12
C VAL A 30 34.87 -31.04 14.78
N PRO A 31 34.54 -30.86 16.07
CA PRO A 31 33.51 -31.66 16.71
C PRO A 31 32.17 -31.34 16.06
N THR A 32 31.60 -32.29 15.33
CA THR A 32 30.23 -32.20 14.85
C THR A 32 29.31 -32.26 16.07
N THR A 33 28.71 -31.14 16.44
CA THR A 33 27.62 -31.12 17.42
C THR A 33 26.48 -31.94 16.83
N ALA A 34 26.29 -33.16 17.33
CA ALA A 34 25.11 -33.94 17.02
C ALA A 34 23.91 -33.21 17.61
N LEU A 35 23.10 -32.58 16.76
CA LEU A 35 21.81 -32.02 17.16
C LEU A 35 20.87 -33.18 17.45
N ASP A 36 20.25 -33.17 18.63
CA ASP A 36 19.15 -34.07 18.95
C ASP A 36 17.99 -33.87 17.96
N GLU A 37 17.21 -34.94 17.73
CA GLU A 37 16.15 -35.05 16.74
C GLU A 37 15.26 -33.80 16.70
N VAL A 38 15.42 -32.99 15.64
CA VAL A 38 14.60 -31.80 15.40
C VAL A 38 13.31 -32.25 14.73
N ILE A 39 12.29 -32.54 15.53
CA ILE A 39 10.94 -32.78 15.02
C ILE A 39 10.33 -31.43 14.64
N VAL A 40 10.37 -31.12 13.35
CA VAL A 40 9.65 -29.96 12.79
C VAL A 40 8.19 -30.36 12.59
N THR A 41 7.36 -30.13 13.61
CA THR A 41 5.91 -30.30 13.49
C THR A 41 5.36 -29.11 12.70
N GLY A 42 5.18 -29.30 11.40
CA GLY A 42 4.49 -28.31 10.56
C GLY A 42 3.02 -28.26 10.93
N GLU A 43 2.62 -27.28 11.74
CA GLU A 43 1.20 -27.01 11.98
C GLU A 43 0.62 -26.38 10.71
N PRO A 44 -0.49 -26.90 10.14
CA PRO A 44 -1.15 -26.22 9.05
C PRO A 44 -1.66 -24.87 9.57
N VAL A 45 -0.99 -23.79 9.16
CA VAL A 45 -1.50 -22.44 9.36
C VAL A 45 -2.79 -22.33 8.54
N MET A 46 -3.91 -22.55 9.21
CA MET A 46 -5.23 -22.26 8.67
C MET A 46 -5.27 -20.76 8.42
N ARG A 47 -5.12 -20.34 7.16
CA ARG A 47 -5.43 -18.95 6.79
C ARG A 47 -6.91 -18.76 7.09
N ASN A 48 -7.22 -17.95 8.11
CA ASN A 48 -8.56 -17.59 8.58
C ASN A 48 -9.68 -18.06 7.65
N ARG A 49 -10.16 -19.29 7.85
CA ARG A 49 -11.51 -19.65 7.44
C ARG A 49 -12.38 -19.07 8.54
N THR A 50 -12.90 -17.89 8.27
CA THR A 50 -13.93 -17.25 9.08
C THR A 50 -15.00 -18.28 9.45
N GLU A 51 -15.38 -18.34 10.74
CA GLU A 51 -16.48 -19.19 11.23
C GLU A 51 -17.85 -18.70 10.74
N ASP A 52 -17.91 -17.50 10.15
CA ASP A 52 -19.14 -16.95 9.61
C ASP A 52 -19.70 -17.80 8.47
N VAL A 53 -21.02 -17.90 8.48
CA VAL A 53 -21.84 -18.50 7.42
C VAL A 53 -21.55 -17.86 6.05
N VAL A 54 -21.13 -16.59 6.05
CA VAL A 54 -20.75 -15.84 4.85
C VAL A 54 -19.23 -15.63 4.87
N PRO A 55 -18.47 -16.10 3.86
CA PRO A 55 -17.02 -15.97 3.86
C PRO A 55 -16.60 -14.50 3.72
N THR A 56 -16.17 -13.92 4.83
CA THR A 56 -15.67 -12.53 4.92
C THR A 56 -14.14 -12.54 4.96
N LEU A 57 -13.51 -11.73 4.11
CA LEU A 57 -12.08 -11.48 4.20
C LEU A 57 -11.83 -10.21 5.02
N SER A 58 -11.12 -10.31 6.15
CA SER A 58 -10.68 -9.13 6.90
C SER A 58 -9.24 -8.76 6.55
N TYR A 59 -8.99 -7.47 6.35
CA TYR A 59 -7.68 -6.87 6.18
C TYR A 59 -7.51 -5.76 7.21
N ASP A 60 -6.64 -5.99 8.19
CA ASP A 60 -6.44 -5.06 9.29
C ASP A 60 -5.41 -3.99 8.96
N LEU A 61 -5.27 -3.00 9.82
CA LEU A 61 -4.30 -1.91 9.71
C LEU A 61 -2.87 -2.40 9.36
N GLU A 62 -2.38 -3.46 10.01
CA GLU A 62 -1.06 -4.05 9.77
C GLU A 62 -0.87 -4.49 8.31
N TYR A 63 -1.94 -4.97 7.67
CA TYR A 63 -1.91 -5.34 6.27
C TYR A 63 -1.69 -4.11 5.37
N PHE A 64 -2.28 -2.98 5.74
CA PHE A 64 -2.27 -1.76 4.93
C PHE A 64 -1.04 -0.88 5.19
N GLN A 65 -0.52 -0.83 6.42
CA GLN A 65 0.59 0.05 6.81
C GLN A 65 1.83 -0.09 5.93
N ARG A 66 2.20 -1.31 5.53
CA ARG A 66 3.34 -1.58 4.64
C ARG A 66 3.22 -0.96 3.24
N PHE A 67 2.03 -0.56 2.84
CA PHE A 67 1.76 0.07 1.54
C PHE A 67 1.60 1.58 1.65
N GLU A 68 1.64 2.10 2.88
CA GLU A 68 1.46 3.51 3.23
C GLU A 68 0.28 4.18 2.51
N PRO A 69 -0.93 3.57 2.50
CA PRO A 69 -2.07 4.19 1.86
C PRO A 69 -2.40 5.52 2.52
N LEU A 70 -2.99 6.39 1.73
CA LEU A 70 -3.35 7.76 2.13
C LEU A 70 -4.87 7.92 2.16
N THR A 71 -5.59 7.17 1.32
CA THR A 71 -7.05 7.08 1.34
C THR A 71 -7.51 5.62 1.37
N VAL A 72 -8.78 5.37 1.70
CA VAL A 72 -9.36 4.02 1.59
C VAL A 72 -9.25 3.48 0.17
N GLY A 73 -9.42 4.32 -0.87
CA GLY A 73 -9.24 3.91 -2.27
C GLY A 73 -7.86 3.30 -2.52
N ASP A 74 -6.81 3.90 -1.98
CA ASP A 74 -5.44 3.39 -2.12
C ASP A 74 -5.20 2.10 -1.32
N ALA A 75 -5.82 1.98 -0.14
CA ALA A 75 -5.80 0.74 0.63
C ALA A 75 -6.50 -0.39 -0.16
N LEU A 76 -7.67 -0.11 -0.72
CA LEU A 76 -8.49 -1.07 -1.46
C LEU A 76 -7.84 -1.57 -2.75
N LYS A 77 -6.96 -0.79 -3.41
CA LYS A 77 -6.16 -1.30 -4.54
C LYS A 77 -5.28 -2.49 -4.19
N ARG A 78 -4.91 -2.64 -2.92
CA ARG A 78 -4.10 -3.76 -2.43
C ARG A 78 -4.94 -4.98 -2.12
N VAL A 79 -6.26 -4.82 -2.01
CA VAL A 79 -7.18 -5.89 -1.67
C VAL A 79 -7.48 -6.74 -2.91
N PRO A 80 -7.29 -8.07 -2.85
CA PRO A 80 -7.65 -8.99 -3.92
C PRO A 80 -9.11 -8.84 -4.37
N SER A 81 -9.34 -8.98 -5.68
CA SER A 81 -10.66 -8.84 -6.33
C SER A 81 -11.25 -7.43 -6.30
N VAL A 82 -10.55 -6.44 -5.74
CA VAL A 82 -10.93 -5.03 -5.82
C VAL A 82 -10.11 -4.36 -6.91
N THR A 83 -10.80 -3.66 -7.81
CA THR A 83 -10.21 -2.89 -8.90
C THR A 83 -10.87 -1.52 -9.00
N PHE A 84 -10.26 -0.62 -9.76
CA PHE A 84 -10.79 0.70 -10.08
C PHE A 84 -10.67 0.89 -11.59
N LEU A 85 -11.54 1.70 -12.20
CA LEU A 85 -11.51 1.98 -13.64
C LEU A 85 -10.50 3.06 -14.04
N SER A 86 -9.79 3.57 -13.06
CA SER A 86 -9.55 4.99 -13.00
C SER A 86 -8.09 5.36 -13.20
N ASP A 87 -7.90 6.55 -13.77
CA ASP A 87 -6.61 7.21 -13.89
C ASP A 87 -6.21 7.80 -12.51
N ILE A 88 -5.14 8.58 -12.48
CA ILE A 88 -4.60 9.23 -11.29
C ILE A 88 -5.68 10.07 -10.62
N LEU A 89 -5.71 10.04 -9.28
CA LEU A 89 -6.69 10.72 -8.41
C LEU A 89 -8.11 10.12 -8.36
N GLU A 90 -8.40 9.07 -9.13
CA GLU A 90 -9.78 8.59 -9.31
C GLU A 90 -10.00 7.23 -8.61
N SER A 91 -9.42 6.98 -7.43
CA SER A 91 -9.65 5.70 -6.71
C SER A 91 -10.96 5.74 -5.92
N ASP A 92 -11.99 6.21 -6.59
CA ASP A 92 -13.27 6.62 -6.05
C ASP A 92 -14.29 5.49 -6.16
N GLY A 93 -14.54 4.99 -7.37
CA GLY A 93 -15.52 3.95 -7.68
C GLY A 93 -14.93 2.55 -7.56
N VAL A 94 -15.25 1.86 -6.46
CA VAL A 94 -14.76 0.51 -6.20
C VAL A 94 -15.45 -0.52 -7.08
N ARG A 95 -14.66 -1.30 -7.81
CA ARG A 95 -15.15 -2.46 -8.58
C ARG A 95 -14.78 -3.74 -7.88
N LEU A 96 -15.78 -4.51 -7.49
CA LEU A 96 -15.57 -5.85 -6.93
C LEU A 96 -15.80 -6.88 -8.03
N ARG A 97 -14.83 -7.80 -8.23
CA ARG A 97 -14.90 -8.89 -9.22
C ARG A 97 -15.05 -8.40 -10.68
N GLY A 98 -14.60 -7.17 -10.97
CA GLY A 98 -14.68 -6.57 -12.31
C GLY A 98 -16.06 -6.06 -12.71
N LEU A 99 -17.06 -6.14 -11.84
CA LEU A 99 -18.36 -5.51 -12.06
C LEU A 99 -18.25 -3.99 -11.87
N ASP A 100 -19.23 -3.26 -12.40
CA ASP A 100 -19.30 -1.81 -12.30
C ASP A 100 -19.50 -1.37 -10.82
N PRO A 101 -18.99 -0.19 -10.39
CA PRO A 101 -19.10 0.26 -9.00
C PRO A 101 -20.54 0.29 -8.47
N GLY A 102 -21.54 0.54 -9.33
CA GLY A 102 -22.96 0.50 -8.95
C GLY A 102 -23.49 -0.87 -8.50
N TYR A 103 -22.72 -1.96 -8.68
CA TYR A 103 -23.06 -3.32 -8.22
C TYR A 103 -22.31 -3.75 -6.95
N THR A 104 -21.50 -2.86 -6.36
CA THR A 104 -20.75 -3.14 -5.14
C THR A 104 -21.36 -2.33 -3.99
N GLN A 105 -21.77 -2.99 -2.92
CA GLN A 105 -22.29 -2.29 -1.75
C GLN A 105 -21.13 -1.85 -0.84
N ILE A 106 -21.03 -0.54 -0.59
CA ILE A 106 -20.10 0.01 0.40
C ILE A 106 -20.84 0.21 1.72
N LEU A 107 -20.23 -0.28 2.79
CA LEU A 107 -20.70 -0.14 4.16
C LEU A 107 -19.62 0.60 4.96
N ILE A 108 -20.03 1.47 5.88
CA ILE A 108 -19.15 2.09 6.87
C ILE A 108 -19.65 1.65 8.25
N ASN A 109 -18.80 0.96 9.02
CA ASN A 109 -19.18 0.39 10.32
C ASN A 109 -20.46 -0.47 10.27
N GLY A 110 -20.67 -1.18 9.16
CA GLY A 110 -21.84 -2.02 8.93
C GLY A 110 -23.07 -1.30 8.37
N GLU A 111 -23.09 0.03 8.32
CA GLU A 111 -24.20 0.83 7.79
C GLU A 111 -24.00 1.14 6.31
N GLN A 112 -25.08 1.12 5.53
CA GLN A 112 -25.00 1.44 4.11
C GLN A 112 -24.87 2.94 3.89
N VAL A 113 -23.85 3.33 3.13
CA VAL A 113 -23.69 4.71 2.70
C VAL A 113 -24.42 4.95 1.38
N PRO A 114 -25.13 6.09 1.24
CA PRO A 114 -25.73 6.46 -0.04
C PRO A 114 -24.62 6.75 -1.05
N GLY A 115 -24.80 6.27 -2.28
CA GLY A 115 -23.89 6.57 -3.38
C GLY A 115 -23.80 8.07 -3.65
N ALA A 116 -22.60 8.55 -3.95
CA ALA A 116 -22.33 9.93 -4.36
C ALA A 116 -22.43 10.13 -5.89
N GLY A 117 -22.40 9.05 -6.68
CA GLY A 117 -22.43 9.09 -8.15
C GLY A 117 -23.82 8.92 -8.77
N VAL A 118 -23.94 9.28 -10.06
CA VAL A 118 -25.15 9.06 -10.89
C VAL A 118 -25.46 7.55 -11.05
N ASP A 119 -24.41 6.74 -10.98
CA ASP A 119 -24.40 5.28 -11.03
C ASP A 119 -24.65 4.62 -9.65
N ARG A 120 -24.94 5.42 -8.61
CA ARG A 120 -25.11 4.99 -7.21
C ARG A 120 -23.82 4.49 -6.54
N SER A 121 -22.65 4.74 -7.15
CA SER A 121 -21.36 4.41 -6.57
C SER A 121 -21.01 5.35 -5.41
N PHE A 122 -20.27 4.84 -4.42
CA PHE A 122 -19.73 5.64 -3.33
C PHE A 122 -18.23 5.84 -3.52
N PHE A 123 -17.78 7.08 -3.35
CA PHE A 123 -16.38 7.47 -3.55
C PHE A 123 -15.58 7.29 -2.27
N VAL A 124 -14.78 6.22 -2.24
CA VAL A 124 -14.03 5.78 -1.04
C VAL A 124 -12.74 6.57 -0.82
N ASP A 125 -12.21 7.22 -1.85
CA ASP A 125 -11.04 8.09 -1.79
C ASP A 125 -11.22 9.30 -0.86
N ARG A 126 -12.48 9.65 -0.52
CA ARG A 126 -12.80 10.72 0.43
C ARG A 126 -12.54 10.36 1.89
N ILE A 127 -12.33 9.08 2.20
CA ILE A 127 -12.08 8.63 3.58
C ILE A 127 -10.56 8.52 3.77
N PRO A 128 -9.98 9.26 4.75
CA PRO A 128 -8.56 9.14 5.09
C PRO A 128 -8.21 7.72 5.51
N ALA A 129 -7.05 7.20 5.05
CA ALA A 129 -6.60 5.86 5.44
C ALA A 129 -6.32 5.74 6.95
N GLU A 130 -6.01 6.86 7.59
CA GLU A 130 -5.78 7.00 9.03
C GLU A 130 -7.00 6.58 9.86
N LEU A 131 -8.21 6.77 9.32
CA LEU A 131 -9.45 6.42 9.99
C LEU A 131 -9.77 4.93 9.91
N ILE A 132 -9.09 4.17 9.06
CA ILE A 132 -9.36 2.75 8.85
C ILE A 132 -8.81 1.94 10.03
N GLU A 133 -9.64 1.07 10.59
CA GLU A 133 -9.20 0.00 11.49
C GLU A 133 -8.98 -1.29 10.70
N ARG A 134 -9.99 -1.69 9.93
CA ARG A 134 -9.94 -2.84 9.02
C ARG A 134 -10.92 -2.70 7.87
N VAL A 135 -10.69 -3.47 6.82
CA VAL A 135 -11.60 -3.63 5.68
C VAL A 135 -12.06 -5.06 5.60
N GLU A 136 -13.37 -5.25 5.59
CA GLU A 136 -14.04 -6.54 5.45
C GLU A 136 -14.63 -6.66 4.02
N VAL A 137 -14.26 -7.71 3.30
CA VAL A 137 -14.74 -7.95 1.93
C VAL A 137 -15.53 -9.24 1.87
N VAL A 138 -16.79 -9.12 1.48
CA VAL A 138 -17.72 -10.23 1.26
C VAL A 138 -17.92 -10.39 -0.25
N ARG A 139 -17.45 -11.51 -0.80
CA ARG A 139 -17.45 -11.79 -2.26
C ARG A 139 -18.67 -12.57 -2.75
N SER A 140 -19.75 -12.57 -1.98
CA SER A 140 -20.99 -13.29 -2.26
C SER A 140 -22.20 -12.40 -2.02
N SER A 141 -23.24 -12.54 -2.84
CA SER A 141 -24.57 -12.05 -2.48
C SER A 141 -25.10 -12.85 -1.29
N SER A 142 -25.76 -12.18 -0.37
CA SER A 142 -26.38 -12.80 0.81
C SER A 142 -27.77 -12.22 1.00
N ALA A 143 -28.71 -13.03 1.51
CA ALA A 143 -30.12 -12.64 1.64
C ALA A 143 -30.34 -11.47 2.62
N ASN A 144 -29.37 -11.20 3.50
CA ASN A 144 -29.37 -10.06 4.41
C ASN A 144 -28.80 -8.77 3.80
N ARG A 145 -28.50 -8.74 2.50
CA ARG A 145 -27.98 -7.57 1.78
C ARG A 145 -28.94 -7.12 0.69
N SER A 146 -28.76 -5.88 0.26
CA SER A 146 -29.53 -5.31 -0.84
C SER A 146 -29.35 -6.16 -2.10
N GLY A 147 -30.43 -6.38 -2.86
CA GLY A 147 -30.41 -7.11 -4.12
C GLY A 147 -29.49 -6.48 -5.18
N ASP A 148 -29.17 -5.21 -5.01
CA ASP A 148 -28.30 -4.44 -5.91
C ASP A 148 -26.80 -4.76 -5.71
N ALA A 149 -26.43 -5.39 -4.58
CA ALA A 149 -25.07 -5.75 -4.20
C ALA A 149 -24.57 -7.05 -4.85
N VAL A 150 -24.78 -7.20 -6.17
CA VAL A 150 -24.50 -8.46 -6.89
C VAL A 150 -23.03 -8.86 -6.85
N SER A 151 -22.12 -7.89 -6.81
CA SER A 151 -20.68 -8.12 -6.71
C SER A 151 -20.24 -8.58 -5.31
N GLY A 152 -21.09 -8.33 -4.31
CA GLY A 152 -20.78 -8.45 -2.90
C GLY A 152 -20.76 -7.09 -2.20
N ALA A 153 -20.15 -7.07 -1.02
CA ALA A 153 -20.07 -5.87 -0.18
C ALA A 153 -18.67 -5.68 0.40
N ILE A 154 -18.31 -4.42 0.60
CA ILE A 154 -17.08 -3.99 1.26
C ILE A 154 -17.49 -3.16 2.46
N ASN A 155 -17.14 -3.62 3.65
CA ASN A 155 -17.36 -2.92 4.90
C ASN A 155 -16.05 -2.29 5.37
N ILE A 156 -16.04 -0.96 5.40
CA ILE A 156 -14.93 -0.15 5.89
C ILE A 156 -15.21 0.09 7.37
N VAL A 157 -14.44 -0.58 8.23
CA VAL A 157 -14.55 -0.40 9.67
C VAL A 157 -13.58 0.71 10.05
N LEU A 158 -14.15 1.81 10.50
CA LEU A 158 -13.40 2.96 11.00
C LEU A 158 -12.99 2.71 12.44
N ARG A 159 -11.90 3.35 12.86
CA ARG A 159 -11.46 3.36 14.25
C ARG A 159 -12.57 3.92 15.13
N ASP A 160 -12.82 3.23 16.24
CA ASP A 160 -13.78 3.69 17.22
C ASP A 160 -13.24 4.94 17.94
N ALA A 161 -14.08 5.98 18.04
CA ALA A 161 -13.82 7.14 18.88
C ALA A 161 -13.50 6.73 20.32
N VAL A 162 -14.11 5.64 20.82
CA VAL A 162 -13.89 5.11 22.18
C VAL A 162 -12.45 4.62 22.40
N SER A 163 -11.74 4.27 21.35
CA SER A 163 -10.36 3.77 21.44
C SER A 163 -9.29 4.87 21.39
N LEU A 164 -9.64 6.09 20.96
CA LEU A 164 -8.69 7.20 20.74
C LEU A 164 -8.99 8.36 21.69
N ASP A 165 -8.13 8.59 22.69
CA ASP A 165 -8.20 9.75 23.60
C ASP A 165 -6.97 10.62 23.39
N GLY A 166 -7.13 11.68 22.60
CA GLY A 166 -6.04 12.50 22.06
C GLY A 166 -6.00 12.46 20.54
N GLY A 167 -4.82 12.67 19.95
CA GLY A 167 -4.68 12.72 18.51
C GLY A 167 -3.26 12.45 18.04
N TYR A 168 -3.11 12.23 16.75
CA TYR A 168 -1.81 12.06 16.10
C TYR A 168 -1.75 12.87 14.81
N LEU A 169 -0.52 13.26 14.46
CA LEU A 169 -0.19 13.93 13.23
C LEU A 169 0.68 13.01 12.38
N ARG A 170 0.39 12.97 11.08
CA ARG A 170 1.19 12.30 10.06
C ARG A 170 1.70 13.38 9.12
N ALA A 171 2.99 13.38 8.84
CA ALA A 171 3.58 14.22 7.81
C ALA A 171 4.56 13.36 7.02
N GLY A 172 4.59 13.53 5.70
CA GLY A 172 5.44 12.75 4.82
C GLY A 172 5.71 13.49 3.51
N ALA A 173 6.71 13.00 2.79
CA ALA A 173 7.07 13.46 1.45
C ALA A 173 7.06 12.27 0.49
N ILE A 174 6.60 12.48 -0.74
CA ILE A 174 6.49 11.48 -1.78
C ILE A 174 7.40 11.92 -2.93
N LEU A 175 8.38 11.10 -3.30
CA LEU A 175 9.20 11.33 -4.48
C LEU A 175 8.52 10.69 -5.69
N PHE A 176 8.12 11.50 -6.66
CA PHE A 176 7.46 11.04 -7.88
C PHE A 176 8.48 10.57 -8.93
N PRO A 177 8.06 9.75 -9.92
CA PRO A 177 8.96 9.17 -10.92
C PRO A 177 9.73 10.16 -11.80
N ASP A 178 9.32 11.42 -11.82
CA ASP A 178 9.98 12.54 -12.51
C ASP A 178 10.61 13.54 -11.53
N ASP A 179 11.11 13.04 -10.41
CA ASP A 179 11.96 13.71 -9.41
C ASP A 179 11.31 14.89 -8.65
N GLU A 180 10.00 15.08 -8.77
CA GLU A 180 9.28 16.06 -7.96
C GLU A 180 8.87 15.48 -6.61
N ILE A 181 8.79 16.35 -5.62
CA ILE A 181 8.44 15.99 -4.25
C ILE A 181 7.04 16.51 -3.94
N GLY A 182 6.13 15.60 -3.62
CA GLY A 182 4.80 15.90 -3.09
C GLY A 182 4.76 15.82 -1.56
N GLY A 183 3.87 16.58 -0.94
CA GLY A 183 3.61 16.51 0.50
C GLY A 183 2.41 15.63 0.85
N THR A 184 2.46 15.00 2.03
CA THR A 184 1.27 14.46 2.70
C THR A 184 1.23 14.94 4.14
N PHE A 185 0.03 15.32 4.58
CA PHE A 185 -0.26 15.71 5.95
C PHE A 185 -1.58 15.09 6.40
N GLY A 186 -1.63 14.54 7.60
CA GLY A 186 -2.84 13.98 8.20
C GLY A 186 -2.89 14.35 9.68
N ALA A 187 -4.09 14.62 10.16
CA ALA A 187 -4.36 14.88 11.57
C ALA A 187 -5.62 14.13 11.97
N VAL A 188 -5.55 13.37 13.06
CA VAL A 188 -6.71 12.71 13.65
C VAL A 188 -6.78 13.06 15.12
N TRP A 189 -7.97 13.40 15.60
CA TRP A 189 -8.25 13.68 17.00
C TRP A 189 -9.54 12.98 17.42
N GLY A 190 -9.49 12.33 18.59
CA GLY A 190 -10.62 11.70 19.24
C GLY A 190 -10.66 12.09 20.71
N GLY A 191 -11.84 12.36 21.23
CA GLY A 191 -11.98 12.78 22.62
C GLY A 191 -13.42 12.94 23.08
N GLN A 192 -13.60 13.01 24.39
CA GLN A 192 -14.92 13.26 24.98
C GLN A 192 -15.35 14.71 24.74
N VAL A 193 -16.53 14.90 24.16
CA VAL A 193 -17.16 16.20 23.94
C VAL A 193 -18.56 16.16 24.56
N GLY A 194 -18.69 16.72 25.76
CA GLY A 194 -19.92 16.66 26.53
C GLY A 194 -20.28 15.21 26.94
N PRO A 195 -21.53 14.76 26.72
CA PRO A 195 -21.95 13.39 27.04
C PRO A 195 -21.51 12.36 25.97
N GLY A 196 -21.00 12.81 24.82
CA GLY A 196 -20.60 11.95 23.71
C GLY A 196 -19.10 11.93 23.49
N ARG A 197 -18.66 11.12 22.52
CA ARG A 197 -17.28 11.10 22.04
C ARG A 197 -17.27 11.44 20.57
N LEU A 198 -16.33 12.29 20.18
CA LEU A 198 -16.16 12.74 18.81
C LEU A 198 -14.82 12.24 18.28
N LEU A 199 -14.80 11.81 17.03
CA LEU A 199 -13.58 11.54 16.28
C LEU A 199 -13.63 12.33 14.97
N VAL A 200 -12.58 13.11 14.72
CA VAL A 200 -12.43 13.95 13.54
C VAL A 200 -11.05 13.67 12.95
N GLY A 201 -10.99 13.53 11.63
CA GLY A 201 -9.74 13.37 10.90
C GLY A 201 -9.73 14.30 9.70
N ALA A 202 -8.59 14.88 9.38
CA ALA A 202 -8.39 15.62 8.14
C ALA A 202 -7.05 15.22 7.51
N SER A 203 -7.02 15.12 6.19
CA SER A 203 -5.80 14.81 5.45
C SER A 203 -5.68 15.61 4.15
N LEU A 204 -4.44 15.91 3.81
CA LEU A 204 -3.99 16.57 2.60
C LEU A 204 -2.95 15.69 1.92
N GLN A 205 -3.06 15.53 0.60
CA GLN A 205 -2.10 14.77 -0.18
C GLN A 205 -1.89 15.39 -1.55
N ASP A 206 -0.63 15.56 -1.96
CA ASP A 206 -0.28 15.77 -3.36
C ASP A 206 -0.28 14.43 -4.11
N ARG A 207 -0.93 14.40 -5.26
CA ARG A 207 -0.90 13.27 -6.18
C ARG A 207 -0.33 13.69 -7.52
N ARG A 208 0.52 12.83 -8.07
CA ARG A 208 1.15 13.05 -9.35
C ARG A 208 1.48 11.72 -10.00
N ASN A 209 1.30 11.63 -11.30
CA ASN A 209 1.79 10.48 -12.05
C ASN A 209 2.15 10.93 -13.47
N PRO A 210 3.47 11.08 -13.73
CA PRO A 210 4.00 11.37 -15.04
C PRO A 210 3.91 10.12 -15.92
N LYS A 211 3.39 10.28 -17.12
CA LYS A 211 3.29 9.21 -18.12
C LYS A 211 4.09 9.58 -19.36
N ASN A 212 5.00 8.70 -19.72
CA ASN A 212 5.72 8.77 -20.99
C ASN A 212 5.12 7.72 -21.94
N LYS A 213 4.49 8.17 -23.02
CA LYS A 213 3.90 7.33 -24.05
C LYS A 213 4.85 7.30 -25.24
N TYR A 214 5.32 6.11 -25.58
CA TYR A 214 6.14 5.85 -26.75
C TYR A 214 5.31 5.09 -27.77
N SER A 215 5.14 5.64 -28.96
CA SER A 215 4.36 5.04 -30.04
C SER A 215 5.20 4.98 -31.30
N GLN A 216 5.29 3.79 -31.90
CA GLN A 216 5.87 3.59 -33.22
C GLN A 216 4.74 3.22 -34.19
N ARG A 217 4.68 3.92 -35.32
CA ARG A 217 3.76 3.60 -36.42
C ARG A 217 4.57 3.03 -37.57
N PHE A 218 4.09 1.92 -38.11
CA PHE A 218 4.67 1.24 -39.26
C PHE A 218 3.67 1.31 -40.41
N ASP A 219 4.17 1.43 -41.62
CA ASP A 219 3.38 1.47 -42.86
C ASP A 219 2.53 0.19 -43.06
N GLN A 220 3.05 -0.96 -42.63
CA GLN A 220 2.39 -2.26 -42.64
C GLN A 220 2.97 -3.17 -41.53
N PRO A 221 2.29 -4.28 -41.16
CA PRO A 221 2.86 -5.25 -40.24
C PRO A 221 4.21 -5.77 -40.74
N ASN A 222 5.27 -5.67 -39.91
CA ASN A 222 6.67 -5.96 -40.26
C ASN A 222 7.26 -5.07 -41.38
N GLY A 223 6.66 -3.92 -41.64
CA GLY A 223 7.12 -2.96 -42.63
C GLY A 223 8.15 -1.96 -42.10
N THR A 224 8.31 -0.85 -42.81
CA THR A 224 9.26 0.20 -42.41
C THR A 224 8.62 1.13 -41.38
N LEU A 225 9.46 1.65 -40.47
CA LEU A 225 9.03 2.61 -39.47
C LEU A 225 8.61 3.91 -40.17
N ASP A 226 7.32 4.24 -40.08
CA ASP A 226 6.74 5.45 -40.66
C ASP A 226 6.92 6.64 -39.72
N ASN A 227 6.60 6.46 -38.43
CA ASN A 227 6.65 7.54 -37.46
C ASN A 227 6.99 7.03 -36.04
N THR A 228 7.69 7.87 -35.27
CA THR A 228 7.88 7.69 -33.82
C THR A 228 7.34 8.91 -33.10
N GLU A 229 6.37 8.68 -32.23
CA GLU A 229 5.73 9.70 -31.42
C GLU A 229 6.08 9.46 -29.95
N VAL A 230 6.69 10.47 -29.32
CA VAL A 230 6.97 10.49 -27.89
C VAL A 230 6.09 11.56 -27.27
N GLN A 231 5.15 11.15 -26.43
CA GLN A 231 4.25 12.06 -25.73
C GLN A 231 4.48 11.97 -24.23
N THR A 232 4.68 13.12 -23.59
CA THR A 232 4.71 13.24 -22.13
C THR A 232 3.36 13.79 -21.67
N ASP A 233 2.75 13.14 -20.70
CA ASP A 233 1.44 13.47 -20.13
C ASP A 233 1.56 13.38 -18.61
N VAL A 234 1.46 14.51 -17.91
CA VAL A 234 1.55 14.55 -16.44
C VAL A 234 0.20 14.98 -15.90
N ARG A 235 -0.44 14.11 -15.11
CA ARG A 235 -1.57 14.53 -14.28
C ARG A 235 -1.11 14.72 -12.85
N SER A 236 -1.55 15.83 -12.27
CA SER A 236 -1.31 16.18 -10.88
C SER A 236 -2.59 16.72 -10.25
N GLY A 237 -2.68 16.63 -8.94
CA GLY A 237 -3.79 17.15 -8.16
C GLY A 237 -3.49 17.08 -6.67
N ARG A 238 -4.42 17.60 -5.88
CA ARG A 238 -4.31 17.62 -4.43
C ARG A 238 -5.63 17.19 -3.82
N ASP A 239 -5.56 16.16 -3.00
CA ASP A 239 -6.72 15.58 -2.34
C ASP A 239 -6.84 16.14 -0.94
N TYR A 240 -8.08 16.43 -0.57
CA TYR A 240 -8.48 16.89 0.75
C TYR A 240 -9.56 15.95 1.26
N SER A 241 -9.39 15.45 2.47
CA SER A 241 -10.37 14.62 3.15
C SER A 241 -10.57 15.16 4.56
N PHE A 242 -11.80 15.11 5.07
CA PHE A 242 -12.20 15.62 6.38
C PHE A 242 -13.35 14.78 6.96
#